data_AF-A0A843HKG5-F1
#
_entry.id   AF-A0A843HKG5-F1
#
_cell.length_a   1.000
_cell.length_b   1.000
_cell.length_c   1.000
_cell.angle_alpha   90.00
_cell.angle_beta   90.00
_cell.angle_gamma   90.00
#
_symmetry.space_group_name_H-M   'P 1'
#
loop_
_entity.id
_entity.type
_entity.pdbx_description
1 polymer ?
#
loop_
_entity_poly.entity_id
_entity_poly.type
_entity_poly.pdbx_seq_one_letter_code
_entity_poly.pdbx_strand_id
1 'polypeptide(L)'
;MSKKRDRKEYNHQRYLKNKEKILERHKQWREDNPNYAKQHYEENKEEILEKAKQRYEENKEEILEKAKQRYQDNKEQKTMYNKQYYQTPIGMAHCKVNNYSRLDKKHNRGECTITPEWMIDNIFNGHCIYCGKSDWAELGCDRIDNSKPHTPDNVVPCCGECNTKRGNKSYEEFLKEMRANSSPS
;
A
#
# COMPACT_ATOMS: atom_id res chain seq x y z
N MET A 1 -51.37 26.31 0.31
CA MET A 1 -50.53 25.10 0.52
C MET A 1 -50.40 24.38 -0.82
N SER A 2 -49.18 23.97 -1.21
CA SER A 2 -48.78 23.80 -2.62
C SER A 2 -49.17 22.44 -3.22
N LYS A 3 -50.06 22.45 -4.23
CA LYS A 3 -50.61 21.30 -4.99
C LYS A 3 -49.58 20.25 -5.47
N LYS A 4 -48.29 20.58 -5.53
CA LYS A 4 -47.20 19.67 -5.90
C LYS A 4 -46.86 18.64 -4.79
N ARG A 5 -47.01 19.01 -3.53
CA ARG A 5 -46.70 18.15 -2.37
C ARG A 5 -47.71 17.01 -2.27
N ASP A 6 -48.99 17.31 -2.51
CA ASP A 6 -50.10 16.35 -2.49
C ASP A 6 -49.99 15.30 -3.61
N ARG A 7 -49.49 15.69 -4.79
CA ARG A 7 -49.30 14.76 -5.93
C ARG A 7 -48.13 13.80 -5.72
N LYS A 8 -47.04 14.25 -5.08
CA LYS A 8 -45.88 13.40 -4.76
C LYS A 8 -46.26 12.36 -3.72
N GLU A 9 -46.97 12.79 -2.68
CA GLU A 9 -47.48 11.90 -1.63
C GLU A 9 -48.46 10.87 -2.20
N TYR A 10 -49.44 11.32 -2.99
CA TYR A 10 -50.38 10.43 -3.68
C TYR A 10 -49.67 9.37 -4.55
N ASN A 11 -48.68 9.78 -5.34
CA ASN A 11 -47.91 8.85 -6.18
C ASN A 11 -47.08 7.87 -5.35
N HIS A 12 -46.51 8.33 -4.23
CA HIS A 12 -45.76 7.48 -3.31
C HIS A 12 -46.67 6.43 -2.67
N GLN A 13 -47.84 6.83 -2.16
CA GLN A 13 -48.84 5.93 -1.60
C GLN A 13 -49.35 4.92 -2.63
N ARG A 14 -49.58 5.38 -3.87
CA ARG A 14 -49.95 4.50 -5.00
C ARG A 14 -48.83 3.50 -5.33
N TYR A 15 -47.57 3.92 -5.29
CA TYR A 15 -46.43 3.02 -5.46
C TYR A 15 -46.37 1.97 -4.35
N LEU A 16 -46.48 2.37 -3.08
CA LEU A 16 -46.44 1.45 -1.93
C LEU A 16 -47.53 0.38 -2.03
N LYS A 17 -48.77 0.77 -2.36
CA LYS A 17 -49.90 -0.15 -2.56
C LYS A 17 -49.69 -1.17 -3.70
N ASN A 18 -48.81 -0.86 -4.65
CA ASN A 18 -48.53 -1.72 -5.81
C ASN A 18 -47.09 -2.24 -5.83
N LYS A 19 -46.32 -2.01 -4.76
CA LYS A 19 -44.87 -2.19 -4.75
C LYS A 19 -44.49 -3.63 -5.09
N GLU A 20 -45.14 -4.60 -4.46
CA GLU A 20 -44.88 -6.03 -4.68
C GLU A 20 -45.13 -6.42 -6.13
N LYS A 21 -46.29 -6.06 -6.69
CA LYS A 21 -46.62 -6.34 -8.09
C LYS A 21 -45.64 -5.69 -9.08
N ILE A 22 -45.18 -4.47 -8.78
CA ILE A 22 -44.19 -3.75 -9.60
C ILE A 22 -42.83 -4.45 -9.52
N LEU A 23 -42.39 -4.82 -8.32
CA LEU A 23 -41.11 -5.51 -8.10
C LEU A 23 -41.09 -6.89 -8.75
N GLU A 24 -42.18 -7.66 -8.64
CA GLU A 24 -42.31 -8.98 -9.25
C GLU A 24 -42.25 -8.88 -10.77
N ARG A 25 -42.97 -7.93 -11.36
CA ARG A 25 -42.89 -7.66 -12.81
C ARG A 25 -41.47 -7.27 -13.25
N HIS A 26 -40.78 -6.42 -12.48
CA HIS A 26 -39.40 -6.04 -12.81
C HIS A 26 -38.43 -7.22 -12.66
N LYS A 27 -38.69 -8.12 -11.72
CA LYS A 27 -37.91 -9.35 -11.53
C LYS A 27 -38.10 -10.29 -12.72
N GLN A 28 -39.34 -10.62 -13.07
CA GLN A 28 -39.66 -11.44 -14.25
C GLN A 28 -39.04 -10.85 -15.52
N TRP A 29 -39.16 -9.54 -15.72
CA TRP A 29 -38.56 -8.90 -16.89
C TRP A 29 -37.04 -9.02 -16.94
N ARG A 30 -36.33 -8.94 -15.79
CA ARG A 30 -34.87 -9.16 -15.76
C ARG A 30 -34.49 -10.61 -16.07
N GLU A 31 -35.30 -11.57 -15.62
CA GLU A 31 -35.12 -12.99 -15.90
C GLU A 31 -35.35 -13.31 -17.38
N ASP A 32 -36.36 -12.71 -17.98
CA ASP A 32 -36.69 -12.84 -19.41
C ASP A 32 -35.68 -12.09 -20.31
N ASN A 33 -34.97 -11.11 -19.77
CA ASN A 33 -34.04 -10.23 -20.50
C ASN A 33 -32.64 -10.20 -19.86
N PRO A 34 -31.97 -11.35 -19.68
CA PRO A 34 -30.74 -11.45 -18.88
C PRO A 34 -29.57 -10.66 -19.49
N ASN A 35 -29.55 -10.49 -20.82
CA ASN A 35 -28.49 -9.78 -21.54
C ASN A 35 -28.83 -8.32 -21.87
N TYR A 36 -30.03 -7.84 -21.55
CA TYR A 36 -30.47 -6.50 -21.92
C TYR A 36 -29.54 -5.42 -21.40
N ALA A 37 -29.08 -5.52 -20.14
CA ALA A 37 -28.20 -4.51 -19.56
C ALA A 37 -26.87 -4.39 -20.34
N LYS A 38 -26.34 -5.53 -20.82
CA LYS A 38 -25.13 -5.57 -21.63
C LYS A 38 -25.39 -4.99 -23.03
N GLN A 39 -26.45 -5.43 -23.70
CA GLN A 39 -26.82 -4.93 -25.03
C GLN A 39 -27.11 -3.43 -25.01
N HIS A 40 -27.91 -2.96 -24.05
CA HIS A 40 -28.19 -1.55 -23.86
C HIS A 40 -26.91 -0.75 -23.60
N TYR A 41 -25.98 -1.26 -22.80
CA TYR A 41 -24.69 -0.60 -22.59
C TYR A 41 -23.87 -0.53 -23.88
N GLU A 42 -23.80 -1.61 -24.66
CA GLU A 42 -23.04 -1.66 -25.92
C GLU A 42 -23.63 -0.70 -26.96
N GLU A 43 -24.95 -0.71 -27.15
CA GLU A 43 -25.68 0.15 -28.10
C GLU A 43 -25.62 1.63 -27.72
N ASN A 44 -25.55 1.95 -26.43
CA ASN A 44 -25.57 3.34 -25.93
C ASN A 44 -24.23 3.77 -25.33
N LYS A 45 -23.15 3.01 -25.57
CA LYS A 45 -21.86 3.19 -24.89
C LYS A 45 -21.33 4.60 -25.04
N GLU A 46 -21.33 5.13 -26.27
CA GLU A 46 -20.80 6.45 -26.57
C GLU A 46 -21.60 7.54 -25.85
N GLU A 47 -22.92 7.48 -25.91
CA GLU A 47 -23.80 8.45 -25.24
C GLU A 47 -23.66 8.38 -23.71
N ILE A 48 -23.58 7.18 -23.13
CA ILE A 48 -23.38 6.97 -21.69
C ILE A 48 -22.05 7.58 -21.25
N LEU A 49 -20.97 7.30 -21.99
CA LEU A 49 -19.63 7.82 -21.68
C LEU A 49 -19.57 9.34 -21.83
N GLU A 50 -20.17 9.90 -22.88
CA GLU A 50 -20.20 11.34 -23.10
C GLU A 50 -20.99 12.05 -22.00
N LYS A 51 -22.17 11.54 -21.63
CA LYS A 51 -22.94 12.07 -20.48
C LYS A 51 -22.17 11.96 -19.16
N ALA A 52 -21.45 10.84 -18.94
CA ALA A 52 -20.64 10.67 -17.74
C ALA A 52 -19.47 11.68 -17.70
N LYS A 53 -18.85 11.94 -18.84
CA LYS A 53 -17.78 12.93 -18.99
C LYS A 53 -18.30 14.35 -18.76
N GLN A 54 -19.42 14.72 -19.36
CA GLN A 54 -20.08 16.02 -19.14
C GLN A 54 -20.40 16.22 -17.66
N ARG A 55 -21.04 15.22 -17.04
CA ARG A 55 -21.31 15.25 -15.59
C ARG A 55 -20.03 15.40 -14.76
N TYR A 56 -18.94 14.72 -15.13
CA TYR A 56 -17.68 14.90 -14.43
C TYR A 56 -17.14 16.31 -14.59
N GLU A 57 -17.11 16.87 -15.80
CA GLU A 57 -16.57 18.21 -16.04
C GLU A 57 -17.40 19.29 -15.35
N GLU A 58 -18.74 19.20 -15.40
CA GLU A 58 -19.66 20.09 -14.69
C GLU A 58 -19.47 20.06 -13.16
N ASN A 59 -19.09 18.91 -12.60
CA ASN A 59 -18.93 18.73 -11.14
C ASN A 59 -17.47 18.63 -10.71
N LYS A 60 -16.51 18.90 -11.61
CA LYS A 60 -15.10 18.59 -11.42
C LYS A 60 -14.51 19.32 -10.22
N GLU A 61 -14.79 20.60 -10.11
CA GLU A 61 -14.31 21.42 -9.00
C GLU A 61 -14.84 20.91 -7.66
N GLU A 62 -16.14 20.61 -7.57
CA GLU A 62 -16.76 20.06 -6.36
C GLU A 62 -16.21 18.67 -6.00
N ILE A 63 -16.01 17.80 -6.99
CA ILE A 63 -15.43 16.47 -6.81
C ILE A 63 -14.01 16.58 -6.26
N LEU A 64 -13.19 17.45 -6.88
CA LEU A 64 -11.81 17.66 -6.46
C LEU A 64 -11.74 18.29 -5.08
N GLU A 65 -12.62 19.24 -4.76
CA GLU A 65 -12.67 19.88 -3.45
C GLU A 65 -13.07 18.89 -2.35
N LYS A 66 -14.10 18.08 -2.60
CA LYS A 66 -14.47 16.99 -1.68
C LYS A 66 -13.35 15.97 -1.51
N ALA A 67 -12.62 15.64 -2.57
CA ALA A 67 -11.48 14.73 -2.49
C ALA A 67 -10.34 15.32 -1.66
N LYS A 68 -10.04 16.62 -1.82
CA LYS A 68 -9.06 17.34 -0.98
C LYS A 68 -9.50 17.38 0.48
N GLN A 69 -10.74 17.74 0.75
CA GLN A 69 -11.28 17.77 2.11
C GLN A 69 -11.17 16.40 2.78
N ARG A 70 -11.62 15.34 2.09
CA ARG A 70 -11.48 13.96 2.56
C ARG A 70 -10.01 13.60 2.84
N TYR A 71 -9.07 14.04 2.01
CA TYR A 71 -7.65 13.81 2.26
C TYR A 71 -7.19 14.53 3.53
N GLN A 72 -7.54 15.81 3.73
CA GLN A 72 -7.14 16.57 4.91
C GLN A 72 -7.75 15.98 6.19
N ASP A 73 -9.05 15.67 6.19
CA ASP A 73 -9.76 15.11 7.34
C ASP A 73 -9.14 13.78 7.81
N ASN A 74 -8.63 12.97 6.87
CA ASN A 74 -8.04 11.66 7.18
C ASN A 74 -6.50 11.70 7.27
N LYS A 75 -5.87 12.86 7.03
CA LYS A 75 -4.40 12.98 6.94
C LYS A 75 -3.74 12.57 8.24
N GLU A 76 -4.24 13.08 9.37
CA GLU A 76 -3.67 12.78 10.69
C GLU A 76 -3.88 11.33 11.08
N GLN A 77 -5.11 10.80 10.89
CA GLN A 77 -5.41 9.39 11.15
C GLN A 77 -4.51 8.46 10.34
N LYS A 78 -4.34 8.74 9.03
CA LYS A 78 -3.45 7.96 8.17
C LYS A 78 -1.99 8.07 8.59
N THR A 79 -1.56 9.27 9.00
CA THR A 79 -0.19 9.49 9.50
C THR A 79 0.06 8.70 10.78
N MET A 80 -0.89 8.71 11.72
CA MET A 80 -0.82 7.93 12.95
C MET A 80 -0.80 6.42 12.69
N TYR A 81 -1.69 5.93 11.82
CA TYR A 81 -1.71 4.54 11.40
C TYR A 81 -0.38 4.11 10.79
N ASN A 82 0.17 4.90 9.86
CA ASN A 82 1.48 4.60 9.26
C ASN A 82 2.60 4.60 10.30
N LYS A 83 2.58 5.55 11.26
CA LYS A 83 3.56 5.58 12.35
C LYS A 83 3.51 4.32 13.20
N GLN A 84 2.31 3.87 13.57
CA GLN A 84 2.11 2.61 14.30
C GLN A 84 2.56 1.41 13.47
N TYR A 85 2.23 1.37 12.18
CA TYR A 85 2.66 0.30 11.28
C TYR A 85 4.18 0.18 11.23
N TYR A 86 4.91 1.29 11.07
CA TYR A 86 6.38 1.29 11.02
C TYR A 86 7.06 0.95 12.35
N GLN A 87 6.32 0.98 13.47
CA GLN A 87 6.79 0.49 14.77
C GLN A 87 6.64 -1.03 14.93
N THR A 88 5.99 -1.71 14.00
CA THR A 88 5.92 -3.18 13.97
C THR A 88 7.12 -3.76 13.21
N PRO A 89 7.56 -4.99 13.51
CA PRO A 89 8.60 -5.67 12.74
C PRO A 89 8.29 -5.73 11.24
N ILE A 90 7.05 -6.08 10.87
CA ILE A 90 6.65 -6.17 9.46
C ILE A 90 6.65 -4.82 8.76
N GLY A 91 6.14 -3.77 9.40
CA GLY A 91 6.15 -2.44 8.78
C GLY A 91 7.54 -1.86 8.64
N MET A 92 8.43 -2.11 9.61
CA MET A 92 9.84 -1.72 9.49
C MET A 92 10.56 -2.51 8.39
N ALA A 93 10.33 -3.82 8.30
CA ALA A 93 10.89 -4.67 7.25
C ALA A 93 10.45 -4.19 5.85
N HIS A 94 9.16 -3.88 5.67
CA HIS A 94 8.64 -3.27 4.43
C HIS A 94 9.41 -1.99 4.07
N CYS A 95 9.61 -1.08 5.03
CA CYS A 95 10.35 0.16 4.79
C CYS A 95 11.80 -0.10 4.37
N LYS A 96 12.50 -1.00 5.06
CA LYS A 96 13.91 -1.29 4.79
C LYS A 96 14.08 -1.97 3.43
N VAL A 97 13.31 -3.02 3.14
CA VAL A 97 13.33 -3.73 1.83
C VAL A 97 13.04 -2.77 0.67
N ASN A 98 12.03 -1.90 0.80
CA ASN A 98 11.73 -0.90 -0.22
C ASN A 98 12.90 0.07 -0.43
N ASN A 99 13.57 0.49 0.65
CA ASN A 99 14.74 1.35 0.55
C ASN A 99 15.92 0.62 -0.12
N TYR A 100 16.19 -0.63 0.23
CA TYR A 100 17.23 -1.45 -0.37
C TYR A 100 17.02 -1.65 -1.87
N SER A 101 15.81 -2.05 -2.28
CA SER A 101 15.43 -2.20 -3.69
C SER A 101 15.65 -0.91 -4.49
N ARG A 102 15.23 0.24 -3.93
CA ARG A 102 15.46 1.56 -4.54
C ARG A 102 16.95 1.89 -4.66
N LEU A 103 17.75 1.60 -3.63
CA LEU A 103 19.19 1.86 -3.63
C LEU A 103 19.94 0.96 -4.61
N ASP A 104 19.59 -0.32 -4.69
CA ASP A 104 20.23 -1.24 -5.63
C ASP A 104 19.92 -0.87 -7.07
N LYS A 105 18.67 -0.49 -7.36
CA LYS A 105 18.29 0.08 -8.66
C LYS A 105 19.06 1.37 -8.95
N LYS A 106 19.14 2.31 -8.01
CA LYS A 106 19.84 3.59 -8.17
C LYS A 106 21.32 3.40 -8.53
N HIS A 107 21.95 2.37 -7.98
CA HIS A 107 23.38 2.09 -8.17
C HIS A 107 23.65 0.94 -9.14
N ASN A 108 22.63 0.50 -9.89
CA ASN A 108 22.74 -0.56 -10.88
C ASN A 108 23.36 -1.88 -10.35
N ARG A 109 22.98 -2.30 -9.13
CA ARG A 109 23.47 -3.54 -8.52
C ARG A 109 22.67 -4.78 -8.88
N GLY A 110 21.49 -4.61 -9.49
CA GLY A 110 20.55 -5.68 -9.79
C GLY A 110 19.30 -5.65 -8.90
N GLU A 111 18.60 -6.78 -8.82
CA GLU A 111 17.34 -6.92 -8.11
C GLU A 111 17.54 -7.32 -6.64
N CYS A 112 16.86 -6.61 -5.74
CA CYS A 112 16.74 -6.95 -4.33
C CYS A 112 15.68 -8.04 -4.16
N THR A 113 16.08 -9.24 -3.74
CA THR A 113 15.20 -10.43 -3.64
C THR A 113 14.81 -10.78 -2.21
N ILE A 114 15.36 -10.09 -1.21
CA ILE A 114 14.92 -10.24 0.17
C ILE A 114 13.47 -9.76 0.33
N THR A 115 12.65 -10.57 1.00
CA THR A 115 11.28 -10.18 1.36
C THR A 115 11.23 -9.64 2.78
N PRO A 116 10.17 -8.91 3.17
CA PRO A 116 10.01 -8.46 4.54
C PRO A 116 9.95 -9.61 5.55
N GLU A 117 9.30 -10.72 5.22
CA GLU A 117 9.23 -11.92 6.07
C GLU A 117 10.61 -12.55 6.24
N TRP A 118 11.35 -12.71 5.14
CA TRP A 118 12.72 -13.21 5.19
C TRP A 118 13.61 -12.31 6.06
N MET A 119 13.46 -11.00 5.95
CA MET A 119 14.20 -10.03 6.78
C MET A 119 13.87 -10.21 8.27
N ILE A 120 12.61 -10.44 8.63
CA ILE A 120 12.24 -10.71 10.02
C ILE A 120 12.98 -11.95 10.52
N ASP A 121 12.87 -13.05 9.78
CA ASP A 121 13.37 -14.35 10.22
C ASP A 121 14.90 -14.42 10.28
N ASN A 122 15.59 -13.75 9.35
CA ASN A 122 17.04 -13.90 9.17
C ASN A 122 17.85 -12.70 9.69
N ILE A 123 17.23 -11.52 9.82
CA ILE A 123 17.91 -10.29 10.24
C ILE A 123 17.41 -9.84 11.61
N PHE A 124 16.10 -9.64 11.78
CA PHE A 124 15.53 -9.10 13.01
C PHE A 124 15.57 -10.08 14.19
N ASN A 125 15.40 -11.37 13.93
CA ASN A 125 15.59 -12.43 14.94
C ASN A 125 17.08 -12.79 15.16
N GLY A 126 17.98 -12.11 14.46
CA GLY A 126 19.42 -12.31 14.54
C GLY A 126 20.12 -11.38 15.53
N HIS A 127 21.43 -11.32 15.41
CA HIS A 127 22.29 -10.41 16.16
C HIS A 127 23.27 -9.78 15.16
N CYS A 128 23.66 -8.53 15.39
CA CYS A 128 24.69 -7.87 14.60
C CYS A 128 25.96 -8.72 14.60
N ILE A 129 26.42 -9.12 13.42
CA ILE A 129 27.58 -10.02 13.30
C ILE A 129 28.90 -9.42 13.81
N TYR A 130 28.96 -8.09 14.00
CA TYR A 130 30.16 -7.38 14.39
C TYR A 130 30.23 -7.09 15.90
N CYS A 131 29.10 -6.72 16.52
CA CYS A 131 29.07 -6.31 17.93
C CYS A 131 28.09 -7.10 18.80
N GLY A 132 27.30 -8.01 18.23
CA GLY A 132 26.35 -8.84 18.97
C GLY A 132 25.05 -8.17 19.40
N LYS A 133 24.82 -6.88 19.08
CA LYS A 133 23.54 -6.20 19.34
C LYS A 133 22.36 -6.97 18.74
N SER A 134 21.28 -7.14 19.50
CA SER A 134 20.12 -7.97 19.13
C SER A 134 18.79 -7.22 19.12
N ASP A 135 18.80 -5.91 19.35
CA ASP A 135 17.58 -5.12 19.19
C ASP A 135 17.22 -5.07 17.70
N TRP A 136 16.17 -5.79 17.34
CA TRP A 136 15.66 -5.90 15.98
C TRP A 136 15.44 -4.52 15.31
N ALA A 137 15.07 -3.50 16.08
CA ALA A 137 14.82 -2.15 15.55
C ALA A 137 16.11 -1.47 15.07
N GLU A 138 17.25 -1.82 15.68
CA GLU A 138 18.57 -1.34 15.29
C GLU A 138 19.20 -2.13 14.15
N LEU A 139 18.71 -3.34 13.88
CA LEU A 139 19.27 -4.25 12.88
C LEU A 139 18.82 -3.92 11.45
N GLY A 140 19.71 -4.15 10.51
CA GLY A 140 19.46 -4.07 9.07
C GLY A 140 20.39 -5.01 8.32
N CYS A 141 20.32 -4.94 6.99
CA CYS A 141 21.18 -5.70 6.10
C CYS A 141 22.48 -4.93 5.84
N ASP A 142 23.61 -5.53 6.19
CA ASP A 142 24.91 -5.15 5.64
C ASP A 142 25.27 -6.10 4.50
N ARG A 143 25.85 -5.56 3.42
CA ARG A 143 26.19 -6.36 2.23
C ARG A 143 27.56 -6.99 2.37
N ILE A 144 27.64 -8.30 2.10
CA ILE A 144 28.90 -9.03 2.02
C ILE A 144 29.74 -8.47 0.86
N ASP A 145 29.15 -8.42 -0.34
CA ASP A 145 29.70 -7.76 -1.53
C ASP A 145 28.91 -6.48 -1.85
N ASN A 146 29.57 -5.33 -1.72
CA ASN A 146 28.98 -4.00 -1.93
C ASN A 146 28.61 -3.70 -3.39
N SER A 147 29.10 -4.50 -4.35
CA SER A 147 28.76 -4.39 -5.78
C SER A 147 27.48 -5.14 -6.15
N LYS A 148 27.06 -6.11 -5.32
CA LYS A 148 25.89 -6.98 -5.53
C LYS A 148 24.63 -6.42 -4.84
N PRO A 149 23.43 -6.86 -5.26
CA PRO A 149 22.19 -6.38 -4.67
C PRO A 149 21.91 -7.05 -3.32
N HIS A 150 20.86 -6.60 -2.63
CA HIS A 150 20.40 -7.23 -1.40
C HIS A 150 19.63 -8.53 -1.72
N THR A 151 20.35 -9.64 -1.66
CA THR A 151 19.83 -11.01 -1.82
C THR A 151 20.10 -11.81 -0.55
N PRO A 152 19.34 -12.88 -0.26
CA PRO A 152 19.55 -13.71 0.94
C PRO A 152 20.99 -14.21 1.14
N ASP A 153 21.74 -14.43 0.07
CA ASP A 153 23.13 -14.91 0.07
C ASP A 153 24.18 -13.79 0.15
N ASN A 154 23.80 -12.52 -0.03
CA ASN A 154 24.72 -11.38 -0.07
C ASN A 154 24.55 -10.41 1.11
N VAL A 155 23.74 -10.75 2.12
CA VAL A 155 23.51 -9.87 3.27
C VAL A 155 23.69 -10.59 4.60
N VAL A 156 24.06 -9.82 5.63
CA VAL A 156 24.18 -10.28 7.01
C VAL A 156 23.49 -9.30 7.97
N PRO A 157 23.08 -9.75 9.17
CA PRO A 157 22.54 -8.85 10.17
C PRO A 157 23.60 -7.90 10.71
N CYS A 158 23.33 -6.60 10.66
CA CYS A 158 24.24 -5.57 11.15
C CYS A 158 23.46 -4.40 11.74
N CYS A 159 23.92 -3.86 12.87
CA CYS A 159 23.34 -2.65 13.45
C CYS A 159 23.80 -1.40 12.69
N GLY A 160 23.02 -0.32 12.78
CA GLY A 160 23.32 0.95 12.10
C GLY A 160 24.70 1.53 12.43
N GLU A 161 25.14 1.40 13.69
CA GLU A 161 26.46 1.88 14.15
C GLU A 161 27.61 1.13 13.47
N CYS A 162 27.56 -0.20 13.46
CA CYS A 162 28.58 -1.02 12.82
C CYS A 162 28.58 -0.82 11.31
N ASN A 163 27.41 -0.75 10.68
CA ASN A 163 27.28 -0.49 9.25
C ASN A 163 27.90 0.87 8.86
N THR A 164 27.71 1.88 9.72
CA THR A 164 28.31 3.21 9.53
C THR A 164 29.83 3.16 9.71
N LYS A 165 30.32 2.45 10.73
CA LYS A 165 31.75 2.29 11.01
C LYS A 165 32.47 1.49 9.90
N ARG A 166 31.80 0.49 9.32
CA ARG A 166 32.31 -0.30 8.20
C ARG A 166 32.56 0.61 6.98
N GLY A 167 31.59 1.44 6.63
CA GLY A 167 31.66 2.29 5.46
C GLY A 167 31.91 1.48 4.19
N ASN A 168 33.01 1.78 3.48
CA ASN A 168 33.37 1.09 2.22
C ASN A 168 34.33 -0.09 2.42
N LYS A 169 34.76 -0.39 3.65
CA LYS A 169 35.64 -1.54 3.94
C LYS A 169 34.95 -2.83 3.50
N SER A 170 35.73 -3.79 3.02
CA SER A 170 35.17 -5.10 2.72
C SER A 170 34.64 -5.75 4.00
N TYR A 171 33.72 -6.70 3.82
CA TYR A 171 33.18 -7.51 4.91
C TYR A 171 34.30 -8.16 5.75
N GLU A 172 35.29 -8.76 5.09
CA GLU A 172 36.38 -9.48 5.75
C GLU A 172 37.34 -8.55 6.50
N GLU A 173 37.71 -7.42 5.90
CA GLU A 173 38.59 -6.44 6.54
C GLU A 173 37.96 -5.92 7.84
N PHE A 174 36.69 -5.54 7.79
CA PHE A 174 36.02 -5.01 8.96
C PHE A 174 35.78 -6.08 10.03
N LEU A 175 35.48 -7.32 9.63
CA LEU A 175 35.36 -8.44 10.57
C LEU A 175 36.68 -8.69 11.33
N LYS A 176 37.83 -8.62 10.64
CA LYS A 176 39.16 -8.73 11.27
C LYS A 176 39.41 -7.59 12.26
N GLU A 177 39.09 -6.35 11.88
CA GLU A 177 39.21 -5.18 12.76
C GLU A 177 38.39 -5.32 14.04
N MET A 178 37.12 -5.74 13.92
CA MET A 178 36.24 -5.90 15.08
C MET A 178 36.74 -7.01 16.01
N ARG A 179 37.25 -8.14 15.49
CA ARG A 179 37.84 -9.22 16.30
C ARG A 179 39.11 -8.80 17.02
N ALA A 180 39.98 -8.04 16.36
CA ALA A 180 41.21 -7.52 16.98
C ALA A 180 40.92 -6.59 18.17
N ASN A 181 39.84 -5.80 18.07
CA ASN A 181 39.39 -4.91 19.15
C ASN A 181 38.62 -5.63 20.27
N SER A 182 38.23 -6.90 20.08
CA SER A 182 37.47 -7.70 21.05
C SER A 182 38.35 -8.61 21.91
N SER A 183 39.67 -8.61 21.68
CA SER A 183 40.63 -9.41 22.45
C SER A 183 41.02 -8.65 23.74
N PRO A 184 40.90 -9.25 24.94
CA PRO A 184 40.90 -8.50 26.19
C PRO A 184 42.30 -8.07 26.66
N SER A 185 42.34 -6.90 27.30
CA SER A 185 43.19 -6.62 28.46
C SER A 185 42.94 -7.60 29.60
#